data_AF-E1R3H2-F1
#
_entry.id   AF-E1R3H2-F1
#
_cell.length_a   1.000
_cell.length_b   1.000
_cell.length_c   1.000
_cell.angle_alpha   90.00
_cell.angle_beta   90.00
_cell.angle_gamma   90.00
#
_symmetry.space_group_name_H-M   'P 1'
#
loop_
_entity.id
_entity.type
_entity.pdbx_description
1 polymer ?
#
loop_
_entity_poly.entity_id
_entity_poly.type
_entity_poly.pdbx_seq_one_letter_code
_entity_poly.pdbx_strand_id
1 'polypeptide(L)'
;MAKPITIARDGVYVPSWGNKGRKKDERITVHYRFLTFEEEEKIYGRARREAGPVPDKDNEAAYEGWYADYLTIAWVLRVKKMITGIDNLVVCVEGNCIEVDSGEQLFSDLPLVALASELMHELKSLTSVDKKK
;
A
#
# COMPACT_ATOMS: atom_id res chain seq x y z
N MET A 1 -16.48 17.97 -28.21
CA MET A 1 -15.36 18.08 -27.26
C MET A 1 -15.58 17.08 -26.15
N ALA A 2 -14.60 16.24 -25.81
CA ALA A 2 -14.71 15.30 -24.70
C ALA A 2 -14.76 16.07 -23.37
N LYS A 3 -15.67 15.70 -22.47
CA LYS A 3 -15.70 16.28 -21.13
C LYS A 3 -14.42 15.89 -20.38
N PRO A 4 -13.76 16.82 -19.68
CA PRO A 4 -12.61 16.49 -18.83
C PRO A 4 -13.01 15.42 -17.82
N ILE A 5 -12.15 14.41 -17.64
CA ILE A 5 -12.30 13.40 -16.60
C ILE A 5 -11.67 13.96 -15.33
N THR A 6 -12.44 14.04 -14.26
CA THR A 6 -11.92 14.36 -12.93
C THR A 6 -11.44 13.07 -12.29
N ILE A 7 -10.16 13.02 -11.94
CA ILE A 7 -9.55 11.91 -11.20
C ILE A 7 -9.50 12.30 -9.72
N ALA A 8 -10.25 11.60 -8.87
CA ALA A 8 -10.08 11.71 -7.42
C ALA A 8 -8.71 11.12 -7.04
N ARG A 9 -7.90 11.89 -6.33
CA ARG A 9 -6.56 11.45 -5.87
C ARG A 9 -6.63 10.78 -4.52
N ASP A 10 -7.72 10.94 -3.79
CA ASP A 10 -7.98 10.41 -2.48
C ASP A 10 -9.33 9.69 -2.45
N GLY A 11 -9.51 8.83 -1.47
CA GLY A 11 -10.75 8.10 -1.32
C GLY A 11 -10.78 7.22 -0.10
N VAL A 12 -11.94 6.61 0.10
CA VAL A 12 -12.18 5.62 1.13
C VAL A 12 -12.46 4.29 0.45
N TYR A 13 -11.70 3.28 0.82
CA TYR A 13 -11.87 1.93 0.38
C TYR A 13 -12.49 1.09 1.50
N VAL A 14 -13.54 0.33 1.20
CA VAL A 14 -14.12 -0.66 2.13
C VAL A 14 -13.68 -2.04 1.65
N PRO A 15 -12.77 -2.73 2.36
CA PRO A 15 -12.30 -4.05 1.94
C PRO A 15 -13.44 -5.06 1.84
N SER A 16 -13.28 -5.99 0.90
CA SER A 16 -14.21 -7.10 0.67
C SER A 16 -14.23 -8.10 1.84
N TRP A 17 -13.14 -8.17 2.59
CA TRP A 17 -12.96 -8.97 3.79
C TRP A 17 -13.25 -8.17 5.07
N GLY A 18 -13.35 -8.86 6.21
CA GLY A 18 -13.48 -8.26 7.55
C GLY A 18 -14.80 -7.56 7.87
N ASN A 19 -15.67 -7.31 6.87
CA ASN A 19 -16.87 -6.49 6.97
C ASN A 19 -18.20 -7.26 6.96
N LYS A 20 -18.18 -8.59 6.83
CA LYS A 20 -19.41 -9.40 6.80
C LYS A 20 -20.17 -9.26 8.13
N GLY A 21 -21.40 -8.76 8.07
CA GLY A 21 -22.28 -8.59 9.23
C GLY A 21 -22.04 -7.32 10.05
N ARG A 22 -21.07 -6.48 9.69
CA ARG A 22 -20.82 -5.20 10.37
C ARG A 22 -21.80 -4.10 9.92
N LYS A 23 -22.23 -3.25 10.84
CA LYS A 23 -22.98 -2.03 10.51
C LYS A 23 -22.08 -1.02 9.80
N LYS A 24 -22.68 0.00 9.16
CA LYS A 24 -21.96 0.96 8.32
C LYS A 24 -20.84 1.71 9.08
N ASP A 25 -21.09 2.05 10.33
CA ASP A 25 -20.21 2.74 11.27
C ASP A 25 -19.15 1.84 11.92
N GLU A 26 -19.33 0.52 11.88
CA GLU A 26 -18.40 -0.47 12.42
C GLU A 26 -17.48 -1.07 11.33
N ARG A 27 -17.70 -0.71 10.07
CA ARG A 27 -16.92 -1.23 8.94
C ARG A 27 -15.47 -0.81 9.04
N ILE A 28 -14.60 -1.71 8.62
CA ILE A 28 -13.22 -1.39 8.30
C ILE A 28 -13.25 -0.48 7.07
N THR A 29 -12.57 0.66 7.18
CA THR A 29 -12.41 1.64 6.10
C THR A 29 -10.95 2.01 5.98
N VAL A 30 -10.44 2.04 4.75
CA VAL A 30 -9.05 2.37 4.44
C VAL A 30 -9.05 3.68 3.67
N HIS A 31 -8.51 4.71 4.29
CA HIS A 31 -8.33 6.02 3.67
C HIS A 31 -7.04 5.99 2.88
N TYR A 32 -7.12 6.32 1.60
CA TYR A 32 -5.97 6.30 0.71
C TYR A 32 -5.84 7.57 -0.10
N ARG A 33 -4.62 7.81 -0.57
CA ARG A 33 -4.35 8.74 -1.66
C ARG A 33 -3.34 8.17 -2.65
N PHE A 34 -3.57 8.41 -3.93
CA PHE A 34 -2.61 8.16 -4.99
C PHE A 34 -1.49 9.19 -4.95
N LEU A 35 -0.27 8.70 -5.10
CA LEU A 35 0.92 9.54 -5.09
C LEU A 35 1.07 10.31 -6.40
N THR A 36 1.68 11.49 -6.31
CA THR A 36 2.19 12.21 -7.48
C THR A 36 3.39 11.49 -8.07
N PHE A 37 3.70 11.78 -9.34
CA PHE A 37 4.93 11.31 -9.97
C PHE A 37 6.18 11.71 -9.17
N GLU A 38 6.23 12.96 -8.69
CA GLU A 38 7.34 13.47 -7.87
C GLU A 38 7.49 12.71 -6.54
N GLU A 39 6.37 12.33 -5.91
CA GLU A 39 6.39 11.51 -4.69
C GLU A 39 6.89 10.09 -4.98
N GLU A 40 6.43 9.48 -6.08
CA GLU A 40 6.91 8.17 -6.51
C GLU A 40 8.43 8.21 -6.80
N GLU A 41 8.93 9.22 -7.53
CA GLU A 41 10.36 9.40 -7.78
C GLU A 41 11.17 9.53 -6.49
N LYS A 42 10.66 10.30 -5.50
CA LYS A 42 11.32 10.41 -4.19
C LYS A 42 11.35 9.07 -3.45
N ILE A 43 10.29 8.28 -3.54
CA ILE A 43 10.23 6.93 -2.95
C ILE A 43 11.23 6.00 -3.61
N TYR A 44 11.25 5.91 -4.94
CA TYR A 44 12.20 5.06 -5.65
C TYR A 44 13.65 5.52 -5.41
N GLY A 45 13.91 6.83 -5.37
CA GLY A 45 15.21 7.37 -5.00
C GLY A 45 15.64 7.01 -3.58
N ARG A 46 14.70 7.02 -2.62
CA ARG A 46 14.95 6.59 -1.23
C ARG A 46 15.21 5.09 -1.14
N ALA A 47 14.34 4.27 -1.74
CA ALA A 47 14.48 2.83 -1.77
C ALA A 47 15.82 2.38 -2.36
N ARG A 48 16.26 3.03 -3.45
CA ARG A 48 17.57 2.76 -4.05
C ARG A 48 18.73 3.00 -3.08
N ARG A 49 18.65 4.04 -2.24
CA ARG A 49 19.69 4.31 -1.24
C ARG A 49 19.66 3.30 -0.09
N GLU A 50 18.48 2.89 0.34
CA GLU A 50 18.31 1.91 1.43
C GLU A 50 18.69 0.49 1.01
N ALA A 51 18.50 0.11 -0.26
CA ALA A 51 18.93 -1.17 -0.83
C ALA A 51 20.47 -1.30 -0.95
N GLY A 52 21.22 -0.21 -0.72
CA GLY A 52 22.68 -0.21 -0.81
C GLY A 52 23.22 -0.08 -2.24
N PRO A 53 24.54 -0.26 -2.42
CA PRO A 53 25.21 -0.05 -3.70
C PRO A 53 24.72 -1.04 -4.75
N VAL A 54 24.53 -0.56 -5.98
CA VAL A 54 24.12 -1.40 -7.10
C VAL A 54 25.27 -2.36 -7.45
N PRO A 55 25.04 -3.68 -7.45
CA PRO A 55 26.04 -4.66 -7.85
C PRO A 55 26.47 -4.48 -9.31
N ASP A 56 27.61 -5.07 -9.67
CA ASP A 56 28.02 -5.17 -11.05
C ASP A 56 26.97 -5.94 -11.88
N LYS A 57 26.67 -5.45 -13.08
CA LYS A 57 25.66 -6.03 -13.97
C LYS A 57 26.05 -7.42 -14.47
N ASP A 58 27.35 -7.72 -14.49
CA ASP A 58 27.85 -9.02 -14.89
C ASP A 58 27.68 -10.09 -13.78
N ASN A 59 27.30 -9.68 -12.56
CA ASN A 59 26.91 -10.57 -11.48
C ASN A 59 25.39 -10.60 -11.32
N GLU A 60 24.74 -11.37 -12.19
CA GLU A 60 23.27 -11.49 -12.28
C GLU A 60 22.62 -11.87 -10.94
N ALA A 61 23.19 -12.83 -10.21
CA ALA A 61 22.63 -13.28 -8.93
C ALA A 61 22.65 -12.16 -7.87
N ALA A 62 23.74 -11.40 -7.80
CA ALA A 62 23.83 -10.26 -6.88
C ALA A 62 22.86 -9.14 -7.30
N TYR A 63 22.75 -8.86 -8.60
CA TYR A 63 21.84 -7.85 -9.13
C TYR A 63 20.38 -8.20 -8.85
N GLU A 64 19.96 -9.44 -9.09
CA GLU A 64 18.60 -9.91 -8.81
C GLU A 64 18.24 -9.80 -7.32
N GLY A 65 19.16 -10.19 -6.43
CA GLY A 65 18.97 -10.02 -4.98
C GLY A 65 18.79 -8.55 -4.59
N TRP A 66 19.69 -7.68 -5.05
CA TRP A 66 19.58 -6.23 -4.81
C TRP A 66 18.30 -5.64 -5.40
N TYR A 67 17.90 -6.06 -6.60
CA TYR A 67 16.71 -5.54 -7.28
C TYR A 67 15.42 -5.95 -6.54
N ALA A 68 15.36 -7.18 -6.02
CA ALA A 68 14.28 -7.64 -5.17
C ALA A 68 14.17 -6.82 -3.88
N ASP A 69 15.29 -6.54 -3.21
CA ASP A 69 15.33 -5.69 -2.01
C ASP A 69 14.87 -4.26 -2.32
N TYR A 70 15.40 -3.66 -3.39
CA TYR A 70 15.02 -2.34 -3.87
C TYR A 70 13.51 -2.22 -4.11
N LEU A 71 12.92 -3.17 -4.84
CA LEU A 71 11.48 -3.17 -5.11
C LEU A 71 10.65 -3.38 -3.85
N THR A 72 11.11 -4.22 -2.94
CA THR A 72 10.45 -4.47 -1.65
C THR A 72 10.41 -3.19 -0.81
N ILE A 73 11.55 -2.50 -0.67
CA ILE A 73 11.63 -1.24 0.07
C ILE A 73 10.76 -0.16 -0.59
N ALA A 74 10.83 -0.02 -1.92
CA ALA A 74 10.01 0.95 -2.65
C ALA A 74 8.52 0.68 -2.43
N TRP A 75 8.11 -0.59 -2.46
CA TRP A 75 6.73 -0.98 -2.21
C TRP A 75 6.29 -0.61 -0.79
N VAL A 76 7.07 -0.97 0.25
CA VAL A 76 6.74 -0.62 1.65
C VAL A 76 6.57 0.90 1.82
N LEU A 77 7.54 1.68 1.36
CA LEU A 77 7.50 3.14 1.44
C LEU A 77 6.27 3.73 0.73
N ARG A 78 5.89 3.13 -0.40
CA ARG A 78 4.70 3.51 -1.14
C ARG A 78 3.42 3.24 -0.37
N VAL A 79 3.24 2.04 0.19
CA VAL A 79 2.06 1.70 1.00
C VAL A 79 1.92 2.63 2.20
N LYS A 80 3.02 2.84 2.95
CA LYS A 80 3.06 3.76 4.09
C LYS A 80 2.62 5.17 3.72
N LYS A 81 2.93 5.63 2.50
CA LYS A 81 2.62 6.98 2.03
C LYS A 81 1.22 7.11 1.41
N MET A 82 0.69 6.01 0.86
CA MET A 82 -0.62 5.95 0.22
C MET A 82 -1.75 5.79 1.23
N ILE A 83 -1.58 4.93 2.24
CA ILE A 83 -2.60 4.69 3.27
C ILE A 83 -2.47 5.79 4.32
N THR A 84 -3.44 6.69 4.35
CA THR A 84 -3.47 7.84 5.25
C THR A 84 -4.19 7.56 6.56
N GLY A 85 -4.98 6.48 6.62
CA GLY A 85 -5.68 6.05 7.83
C GLY A 85 -6.42 4.74 7.60
N ILE A 86 -6.68 4.01 8.68
CA ILE A 86 -7.52 2.81 8.71
C ILE A 86 -8.43 2.89 9.93
N ASP A 87 -9.74 2.74 9.74
CA ASP A 87 -10.68 2.68 10.85
C ASP A 87 -11.09 1.24 11.14
N ASN A 88 -11.37 0.94 12.42
CA ASN A 88 -12.01 -0.28 12.89
C ASN A 88 -11.29 -1.61 12.54
N LEU A 89 -9.99 -1.54 12.21
CA LEU A 89 -9.15 -2.70 11.95
C LEU A 89 -8.42 -3.12 13.23
N VAL A 90 -8.76 -4.31 13.72
CA VAL A 90 -8.05 -4.97 14.81
C VAL A 90 -7.58 -6.33 14.28
N VAL A 91 -6.28 -6.59 14.40
CA VAL A 91 -5.67 -7.85 14.00
C VAL A 91 -5.16 -8.56 15.24
N CYS A 92 -5.61 -9.80 15.44
CA CYS A 92 -5.19 -10.62 16.57
C CYS A 92 -4.20 -11.70 16.11
N VAL A 93 -3.00 -11.68 16.68
CA VAL A 93 -1.89 -12.60 16.38
C VAL A 93 -1.48 -13.25 17.69
N GLU A 94 -1.55 -14.58 17.76
CA GLU A 94 -1.14 -15.36 18.95
C GLU A 94 -1.77 -14.88 20.28
N GLY A 95 -3.02 -14.40 20.21
CA GLY A 95 -3.75 -13.89 21.38
C GLY A 95 -3.52 -12.41 21.70
N ASN A 96 -2.60 -11.74 21.00
CA ASN A 96 -2.40 -10.29 21.09
C ASN A 96 -3.17 -9.58 19.99
N CYS A 97 -4.07 -8.67 20.36
CA CYS A 97 -4.82 -7.87 19.41
C CYS A 97 -4.21 -6.47 19.30
N ILE A 98 -3.94 -6.06 18.06
CA ILE A 98 -3.35 -4.77 17.73
C ILE A 98 -4.38 -4.01 16.88
N GLU A 99 -4.69 -2.78 17.29
CA GLU A 99 -5.42 -1.85 16.44
C GLU A 99 -4.47 -1.31 15.38
N VAL A 100 -4.90 -1.37 14.12
CA VAL A 100 -4.11 -0.93 12.97
C VAL A 100 -4.79 0.28 12.37
N ASP A 101 -4.18 1.46 12.55
CA ASP A 101 -4.74 2.76 12.18
C ASP A 101 -4.06 3.40 10.96
N SER A 102 -2.96 2.82 10.48
CA SER A 102 -2.09 3.46 9.49
C SER A 102 -1.34 2.46 8.61
N GLY A 103 -0.89 2.94 7.45
CA GLY A 103 -0.05 2.15 6.55
C GLY A 103 1.30 1.75 7.16
N GLU A 104 1.76 2.45 8.19
CA GLU A 104 3.01 2.14 8.90
C GLU A 104 2.90 0.88 9.75
N GLN A 105 1.81 0.75 10.50
CA GLN A 105 1.57 -0.39 11.38
C GLN A 105 1.35 -1.69 10.60
N LEU A 106 0.92 -1.62 9.34
CA LEU A 106 0.81 -2.79 8.46
C LEU A 106 2.14 -3.54 8.24
N PHE A 107 3.28 -2.95 8.60
CA PHE A 107 4.60 -3.55 8.46
C PHE A 107 5.29 -3.85 9.80
N SER A 108 4.56 -3.82 10.92
CA SER A 108 5.15 -4.16 12.22
C SER A 108 5.42 -5.66 12.39
N ASP A 109 4.57 -6.52 11.82
CA ASP A 109 4.61 -7.98 12.02
C ASP A 109 4.23 -8.78 10.76
N LEU A 110 4.72 -10.02 10.69
CA LEU A 110 4.56 -10.95 9.57
C LEU A 110 3.12 -11.12 9.02
N PRO A 111 2.04 -11.25 9.84
CA PRO A 111 0.69 -11.37 9.29
C PRO A 111 0.16 -10.04 8.71
N LEU A 112 0.65 -8.90 9.19
CA LEU A 112 0.21 -7.59 8.71
C LEU A 112 0.80 -7.27 7.33
N VAL A 113 2.00 -7.75 7.02
CA VAL A 113 2.62 -7.59 5.69
C VAL A 113 1.79 -8.27 4.59
N ALA A 114 1.20 -9.43 4.90
CA ALA A 114 0.28 -10.11 3.98
C ALA A 114 -0.99 -9.27 3.76
N LEU A 115 -1.55 -8.70 4.84
CA LEU A 115 -2.70 -7.80 4.76
C LEU A 115 -2.40 -6.55 3.91
N ALA A 116 -1.22 -5.97 4.08
CA ALA A 116 -0.75 -4.83 3.27
C ALA A 116 -0.73 -5.17 1.77
N SER A 117 -0.32 -6.40 1.43
CA SER A 117 -0.27 -6.88 0.05
C SER A 117 -1.67 -7.03 -0.55
N GLU A 118 -2.61 -7.59 0.20
CA GLU A 118 -4.01 -7.73 -0.21
C GLU A 118 -4.67 -6.36 -0.42
N LEU A 119 -4.50 -5.44 0.53
CA LEU A 119 -4.97 -4.06 0.43
C LEU A 119 -4.45 -3.37 -0.84
N MET A 120 -3.16 -3.51 -1.12
CA MET A 120 -2.57 -2.90 -2.31
C MET A 120 -3.05 -3.54 -3.61
N HIS A 121 -3.34 -4.85 -3.61
CA HIS A 121 -3.92 -5.50 -4.78
C HIS A 121 -5.32 -4.94 -5.06
N GLU A 122 -6.17 -4.81 -4.03
CA GLU A 122 -7.50 -4.23 -4.15
C GLU A 122 -7.44 -2.75 -4.55
N LEU A 123 -6.55 -1.95 -3.96
CA LEU A 123 -6.36 -0.54 -4.32
C LEU A 123 -5.84 -0.35 -5.76
N LYS A 124 -4.97 -1.23 -6.26
CA LYS A 124 -4.53 -1.21 -7.68
C LYS A 124 -5.69 -1.46 -8.64
N SER A 125 -6.68 -2.23 -8.22
CA SER A 125 -7.88 -2.50 -9.01
C SER A 125 -8.83 -1.29 -9.06
N LEU A 126 -8.73 -0.38 -8.09
CA LEU A 126 -9.38 0.92 -8.15
C LEU A 126 -8.67 1.78 -9.19
N THR A 127 -9.08 1.64 -10.45
CA THR A 127 -8.62 2.56 -11.48
C THR A 127 -9.09 3.97 -11.11
N SER A 128 -8.15 4.91 -11.09
CA SER A 128 -8.36 6.37 -10.98
C SER A 128 -9.32 6.94 -12.05
N VAL A 129 -9.76 6.11 -13.00
CA VAL A 129 -10.79 6.41 -13.99
C VAL A 129 -12.12 5.86 -13.46
N ASP A 130 -12.93 6.79 -12.98
CA ASP A 130 -14.31 6.56 -12.58
C ASP A 130 -15.11 6.03 -13.79
N LYS A 131 -15.23 4.71 -13.91
CA LYS A 131 -16.18 4.10 -14.85
C LYS A 131 -17.56 4.26 -14.23
N LYS A 132 -18.18 5.43 -14.43
CA LYS A 132 -19.61 5.60 -14.18
C LYS A 132 -20.35 4.43 -14.82
N LYS A 133 -20.90 3.55 -13.97
CA LYS A 133 -21.97 2.64 -14.35
C LYS A 133 -23.28 3.40 -14.36
#